data_AF-A0A3C0MEE3-F1
#
_entry.id   AF-A0A3C0MEE3-F1
#
_cell.length_a   1.000
_cell.length_b   1.000
_cell.length_c   1.000
_cell.angle_alpha   90.00
_cell.angle_beta   90.00
_cell.angle_gamma   90.00
#
_symmetry.space_group_name_H-M   'P 1'
#
loop_
_entity.id
_entity.type
_entity.pdbx_description
1 polymer ?
#
loop_
_entity_poly.entity_id
_entity_poly.type
_entity_poly.pdbx_seq_one_letter_code
_entity_poly.pdbx_strand_id
1 'polypeptide(L)'
;PGAQLVDVGKRGGVASVRQAEITALLIARARAGQRIVRLKGGDPYIFGRGAEEALALADAGVPFRVVPGVTAGLGGLGVAGIPLTHRDINQAVTFITGHDAQGRLPKTLDWEALAKGAPVLV
;
A
#
# COMPACT_ATOMS: atom_id res chain seq x y z
N PRO A 1 10.36 4.34 -24.78
CA PRO A 1 9.20 5.27 -24.71
C PRO A 1 8.02 4.72 -25.52
N GLY A 2 6.93 4.29 -24.88
CA GLY A 2 5.80 3.64 -25.58
C GLY A 2 4.79 2.92 -24.70
N ALA A 3 4.37 3.52 -23.57
CA ALA A 3 3.36 2.94 -22.68
C ALA A 3 2.13 3.85 -22.63
N GLN A 4 0.93 3.25 -22.66
CA GLN A 4 -0.30 3.96 -22.34
C GLN A 4 -0.34 4.18 -20.82
N LEU A 5 -0.43 5.45 -20.39
CA LEU A 5 -0.58 5.80 -18.98
C LEU A 5 -2.07 5.93 -18.64
N VAL A 6 -2.48 5.31 -17.54
CA VAL A 6 -3.85 5.43 -17.01
C VAL A 6 -3.72 5.92 -15.57
N ASP A 7 -4.19 7.14 -15.32
CA ASP A 7 -4.20 7.71 -13.97
C ASP A 7 -5.41 7.16 -13.20
N VAL A 8 -5.13 6.68 -12.00
CA VAL A 8 -6.07 6.04 -11.07
C VAL A 8 -5.79 6.48 -9.63
N GLY A 9 -4.97 7.53 -9.45
CA GLY A 9 -4.66 8.13 -8.16
C GLY A 9 -5.74 9.11 -7.71
N LYS A 10 -5.62 9.57 -6.46
CA LYS A 10 -6.45 10.64 -5.91
C LYS A 10 -5.85 11.98 -6.33
N ARG A 11 -6.57 12.76 -7.15
CA ARG A 11 -6.30 14.19 -7.31
C ARG A 11 -7.20 14.95 -6.34
N GLY A 12 -6.64 15.89 -5.57
CA GLY A 12 -7.42 16.69 -4.62
C GLY A 12 -8.64 17.31 -5.31
N GLY A 13 -9.83 17.08 -4.77
CA GLY A 13 -11.11 17.60 -5.30
C GLY A 13 -11.87 16.71 -6.30
N VAL A 14 -11.32 15.56 -6.72
CA VAL A 14 -12.00 14.62 -7.64
C VAL A 14 -12.30 13.30 -6.96
N ALA A 15 -13.47 12.72 -7.24
CA ALA A 15 -13.84 11.39 -6.76
C ALA A 15 -12.81 10.35 -7.23
N SER A 16 -12.23 9.64 -6.26
CA SER A 16 -11.26 8.58 -6.53
C SER A 16 -11.91 7.45 -7.30
N VAL A 17 -11.20 6.89 -8.30
CA VAL A 17 -11.58 5.61 -8.91
C VAL A 17 -11.68 4.57 -7.79
N ARG A 18 -12.78 3.83 -7.76
CA ARG A 18 -12.99 2.79 -6.74
C ARG A 18 -11.99 1.67 -6.98
N GLN A 19 -11.49 1.07 -5.90
CA GLN A 19 -10.50 -0.02 -6.00
C GLN A 19 -10.99 -1.20 -6.86
N ALA A 20 -12.29 -1.51 -6.78
CA ALA A 20 -12.91 -2.54 -7.61
C ALA A 20 -12.80 -2.23 -9.11
N GLU A 21 -12.93 -0.95 -9.50
CA GLU A 21 -12.82 -0.52 -10.90
C GLU A 21 -11.37 -0.60 -11.40
N ILE A 22 -10.40 -0.21 -10.56
CA ILE A 22 -8.97 -0.37 -10.86
C ILE A 22 -8.67 -1.84 -11.10
N THR A 23 -9.15 -2.71 -10.22
CA THR A 23 -8.91 -4.15 -10.29
C THR A 23 -9.56 -4.79 -11.52
N ALA A 24 -10.81 -4.41 -11.82
CA ALA A 24 -11.50 -4.84 -13.03
C ALA A 24 -10.76 -4.40 -14.30
N LEU A 25 -10.21 -3.19 -14.30
CA LEU A 25 -9.38 -2.70 -15.41
C LEU A 25 -8.11 -3.55 -15.58
N LEU A 26 -7.40 -3.89 -14.50
CA LEU A 26 -6.22 -4.76 -14.55
C LEU A 26 -6.57 -6.12 -15.18
N ILE A 27 -7.66 -6.75 -14.73
CA ILE A 27 -8.12 -8.04 -15.25
C ILE A 27 -8.51 -7.93 -16.73
N ALA A 28 -9.31 -6.93 -17.09
CA ALA A 28 -9.77 -6.74 -18.48
C ALA A 28 -8.59 -6.54 -19.44
N ARG A 29 -7.60 -5.74 -19.03
CA ARG A 29 -6.40 -5.46 -19.81
C ARG A 29 -5.52 -6.70 -19.94
N ALA A 30 -5.41 -7.51 -18.88
CA ALA A 30 -4.64 -8.73 -18.91
C ALA A 30 -5.26 -9.77 -19.84
N ARG A 31 -6.61 -9.90 -19.81
CA ARG A 31 -7.37 -10.75 -20.72
C ARG A 31 -7.29 -10.31 -22.18
N ALA A 32 -7.08 -9.02 -22.42
CA ALA A 32 -6.78 -8.50 -23.75
C ALA A 32 -5.32 -8.77 -24.20
N GLY A 33 -4.55 -9.57 -23.45
CA GLY A 33 -3.17 -9.94 -23.79
C GLY A 33 -2.15 -8.83 -23.53
N GLN A 34 -2.52 -7.76 -22.80
CA GLN A 34 -1.63 -6.63 -22.58
C GLN A 34 -0.67 -6.89 -21.41
N ARG A 35 0.58 -6.44 -21.56
CA ARG A 35 1.54 -6.40 -20.46
C ARG A 35 1.31 -5.13 -19.63
N ILE A 36 0.95 -5.30 -18.37
CA ILE A 36 0.53 -4.21 -17.49
C ILE A 36 1.55 -4.01 -16.38
N VAL A 37 1.71 -2.74 -15.98
CA VAL A 37 2.42 -2.37 -14.76
C VAL A 37 1.46 -1.59 -13.87
N ARG A 38 1.13 -2.16 -12.71
CA ARG A 38 0.41 -1.46 -11.64
C ARG A 38 1.45 -0.73 -10.78
N LEU A 39 1.76 0.50 -11.16
CA LEU A 39 2.70 1.33 -10.39
C LEU A 39 2.02 1.85 -9.13
N LYS A 40 2.66 1.63 -7.97
CA LYS A 40 2.17 2.02 -6.65
C LYS A 40 3.28 2.78 -5.92
N GLY A 41 2.90 3.77 -5.13
CA GLY A 41 3.84 4.50 -4.29
C GLY A 41 4.27 3.67 -3.08
N GLY A 42 5.55 3.72 -2.73
CA GLY A 42 6.12 2.96 -1.62
C GLY A 42 6.17 1.46 -1.91
N ASP A 43 5.72 0.65 -0.94
CA ASP A 43 5.60 -0.80 -1.10
C ASP A 43 4.13 -1.20 -1.41
N PRO A 44 3.87 -2.09 -2.39
CA PRO A 44 2.52 -2.53 -2.73
C PRO A 44 1.69 -3.09 -1.56
N TYR A 45 2.34 -3.67 -0.55
CA TYR A 45 1.71 -4.40 0.54
C TYR A 45 1.73 -3.66 1.89
N ILE A 46 2.41 -2.52 2.01
CA ILE A 46 2.30 -1.65 3.19
C ILE A 46 1.25 -0.58 2.93
N PHE A 47 0.04 -0.77 3.48
CA PHE A 47 -1.11 0.15 3.37
C PHE A 47 -1.52 0.54 1.93
N GLY A 48 -0.98 -0.15 0.92
CA GLY A 48 -1.16 0.16 -0.49
C GLY A 48 -2.31 -0.59 -1.16
N ARG A 49 -3.02 -1.47 -0.46
CA ARG A 49 -4.09 -2.35 -1.00
C ARG A 49 -3.63 -3.30 -2.11
N GLY A 50 -2.34 -3.55 -2.26
CA GLY A 50 -1.82 -4.48 -3.27
C GLY A 50 -2.33 -5.91 -3.06
N ALA A 51 -2.61 -6.31 -1.81
CA ALA A 51 -3.14 -7.63 -1.51
C ALA A 51 -4.54 -7.85 -2.09
N GLU A 52 -5.41 -6.83 -2.02
CA GLU A 52 -6.76 -6.88 -2.63
C GLU A 52 -6.68 -7.03 -4.15
N GLU A 53 -5.80 -6.25 -4.79
CA GLU A 53 -5.55 -6.34 -6.24
C GLU A 53 -5.00 -7.72 -6.63
N ALA A 54 -4.05 -8.25 -5.85
CA ALA A 54 -3.43 -9.55 -6.07
C ALA A 54 -4.41 -10.72 -5.93
N LEU A 55 -5.26 -10.70 -4.90
CA LEU A 55 -6.28 -11.73 -4.68
C LEU A 55 -7.25 -11.80 -5.86
N ALA A 56 -7.76 -10.65 -6.29
CA ALA A 56 -8.70 -10.59 -7.41
C ALA A 56 -8.06 -11.02 -8.75
N LEU A 57 -6.77 -10.74 -8.96
CA LEU A 57 -6.04 -11.25 -10.12
C LEU A 57 -5.89 -12.78 -10.06
N ALA A 58 -5.56 -13.32 -8.88
CA ALA A 58 -5.47 -14.76 -8.67
C ALA A 58 -6.82 -15.46 -8.93
N ASP A 59 -7.91 -14.93 -8.35
CA ASP A 59 -9.27 -15.44 -8.55
C ASP A 59 -9.70 -15.39 -10.02
N ALA A 60 -9.23 -14.39 -10.78
CA ALA A 60 -9.49 -14.25 -12.20
C ALA A 60 -8.57 -15.09 -13.11
N GLY A 61 -7.64 -15.86 -12.53
CA GLY A 61 -6.65 -16.66 -13.25
C GLY A 61 -5.59 -15.83 -13.99
N VAL A 62 -5.38 -14.57 -13.58
CA VAL A 62 -4.41 -13.67 -14.20
C VAL A 62 -3.05 -13.83 -13.50
N PRO A 63 -1.98 -14.27 -14.20
CA PRO A 63 -0.66 -14.37 -13.62
C PRO A 63 -0.10 -12.98 -13.32
N PHE A 64 0.50 -12.82 -12.14
CA PHE A 64 1.15 -11.57 -11.75
C PHE A 64 2.43 -11.84 -10.96
N ARG A 65 3.23 -10.77 -10.80
CA ARG A 65 4.37 -10.72 -9.91
C ARG A 65 4.29 -9.44 -9.10
N VAL A 66 4.62 -9.53 -7.81
CA VAL A 66 4.84 -8.35 -6.98
C VAL A 66 6.32 -8.05 -6.92
N VAL A 67 6.64 -6.78 -7.16
CA VAL A 67 7.99 -6.25 -6.97
C VAL A 67 7.94 -5.39 -5.71
N PRO A 68 8.63 -5.78 -4.62
CA PRO A 68 8.67 -5.00 -3.40
C PRO A 68 9.24 -3.61 -3.63
N GLY A 69 8.77 -2.65 -2.83
CA GLY A 69 9.23 -1.27 -2.85
C GLY A 69 9.77 -0.81 -1.51
N VAL A 70 10.35 0.39 -1.48
CA VAL A 70 10.77 1.03 -0.23
C VAL A 70 9.58 1.81 0.33
N THR A 71 9.04 1.38 1.46
CA THR A 71 7.94 2.09 2.14
C THR A 71 8.37 3.43 2.70
N ALA A 72 7.45 4.41 2.72
CA ALA A 72 7.70 5.74 3.24
C ALA A 72 8.12 5.74 4.72
N GLY A 73 7.56 4.84 5.54
CA GLY A 73 7.92 4.77 6.96
C GLY A 73 9.34 4.25 7.22
N LEU A 74 10.03 3.67 6.22
CA LEU A 74 11.45 3.32 6.31
C LEU A 74 12.31 4.33 5.54
N GLY A 75 12.07 4.45 4.23
CA GLY A 75 12.90 5.29 3.36
C GLY A 75 12.73 6.78 3.65
N GLY A 76 11.49 7.23 3.88
CA GLY A 76 11.20 8.63 4.20
C GLY A 76 11.82 9.06 5.53
N LEU A 77 11.70 8.24 6.57
CA LEU A 77 12.35 8.51 7.86
C LEU A 77 13.88 8.49 7.75
N GLY A 78 14.44 7.56 6.97
CA GLY A 78 15.88 7.52 6.69
C GLY A 78 16.38 8.81 6.03
N VAL A 79 15.65 9.36 5.05
CA VAL A 79 15.96 10.66 4.43
C VAL A 79 15.86 11.81 5.43
N ALA A 80 14.95 11.73 6.40
CA ALA A 80 14.81 12.70 7.48
C ALA A 80 15.85 12.53 8.61
N GLY A 81 16.73 11.54 8.53
CA GLY A 81 17.71 11.25 9.58
C GLY A 81 17.12 10.60 10.84
N ILE A 82 15.94 10.01 10.74
CA ILE A 82 15.23 9.36 11.86
C ILE A 82 15.36 7.84 11.68
N PRO A 83 16.20 7.15 12.46
CA PRO A 83 16.29 5.70 12.40
C PRO A 83 15.07 5.05 13.07
N LEU A 84 14.48 4.05 12.43
CA LEU A 84 13.37 3.26 13.01
C LEU A 84 13.80 2.41 14.21
N THR A 85 15.06 2.01 14.23
CA THR A 85 15.62 1.15 15.26
C THR A 85 16.92 1.75 15.76
N HIS A 86 17.06 1.82 17.07
CA HIS A 86 18.34 2.04 17.71
C HIS A 86 18.48 1.01 18.84
N ARG A 87 19.65 0.38 18.93
CA ARG A 87 19.87 -0.78 19.80
C ARG A 87 19.51 -0.54 21.27
N ASP A 88 19.72 0.68 21.74
CA ASP A 88 19.46 1.11 23.12
C ASP A 88 18.07 1.73 23.31
N ILE A 89 17.29 1.91 22.24
CA ILE A 89 15.97 2.56 22.28
C ILE A 89 14.84 1.53 22.12
N ASN A 90 14.93 0.65 21.12
CA ASN A 90 13.84 -0.25 20.79
C ASN A 90 14.31 -1.56 20.15
N GLN A 91 13.55 -2.63 20.43
CA GLN A 91 13.68 -3.95 19.80
C GLN A 91 12.45 -4.31 18.95
N ALA A 92 11.50 -3.39 18.85
CA ALA A 92 10.26 -3.53 18.12
C ALA A 92 9.87 -2.20 17.45
N VAL A 93 9.23 -2.32 16.30
CA VAL A 93 8.63 -1.22 15.53
C VAL A 93 7.26 -1.71 15.06
N THR A 94 6.23 -0.88 15.21
CA THR A 94 4.89 -1.21 14.73
C THR A 94 4.43 -0.19 13.70
N PHE A 95 4.10 -0.66 12.49
CA PHE A 95 3.46 0.16 11.46
C PHE A 95 1.94 0.14 11.65
N ILE A 96 1.29 1.31 11.61
CA ILE A 96 -0.14 1.50 11.87
C ILE A 96 -0.73 2.40 10.78
N THR A 97 -1.96 2.11 10.35
CA THR A 97 -2.74 3.04 9.52
C THR A 97 -3.65 3.90 10.38
N GLY A 98 -3.63 5.21 10.17
CA GLY A 98 -4.61 6.12 10.75
C GLY A 98 -5.99 6.08 10.08
N HIS A 99 -6.17 5.26 9.05
CA HIS A 99 -7.38 5.23 8.23
C HIS A 99 -7.88 3.80 7.98
N ASP A 100 -9.18 3.58 8.20
CA ASP A 100 -9.93 2.41 7.75
C ASP A 100 -10.27 2.52 6.25
N ALA A 101 -10.97 1.51 5.71
CA ALA A 101 -11.41 1.50 4.33
C ALA A 101 -12.34 2.66 3.96
N GLN A 102 -12.94 3.33 4.95
CA GLN A 102 -13.81 4.50 4.81
C GLN A 102 -13.09 5.82 5.12
N GLY A 103 -11.78 5.80 5.41
CA GLY A 103 -11.01 6.99 5.73
C GLY A 103 -11.24 7.54 7.14
N ARG A 104 -11.72 6.71 8.08
CA ARG A 104 -11.89 7.08 9.50
C ARG A 104 -10.82 6.40 10.34
N LEU A 105 -10.59 6.88 11.56
CA LEU A 105 -9.73 6.18 12.51
C LEU A 105 -10.23 4.73 12.71
N PRO A 106 -9.35 3.71 12.57
CA PRO A 106 -9.77 2.33 12.75
C PRO A 106 -10.24 2.08 14.18
N LYS A 107 -11.49 1.64 14.33
CA LYS A 107 -12.09 1.33 15.65
C LYS A 107 -11.61 0.01 16.24
N THR A 108 -10.96 -0.82 15.44
CA THR A 108 -10.46 -2.15 15.82
C THR A 108 -9.04 -2.13 16.37
N LEU A 109 -8.38 -0.97 16.37
CA LEU A 109 -7.03 -0.84 16.93
C LEU A 109 -7.12 -0.69 18.46
N ASP A 110 -6.44 -1.59 19.16
CA ASP A 110 -6.21 -1.45 20.59
C ASP A 110 -5.03 -0.49 20.84
N TRP A 111 -5.36 0.77 21.06
CA TRP A 111 -4.38 1.82 21.28
C TRP A 111 -3.54 1.62 22.54
N GLU A 112 -4.12 1.01 23.57
CA GLU A 112 -3.41 0.77 24.83
C GLU A 112 -2.37 -0.33 24.64
N ALA A 113 -2.72 -1.41 23.95
CA ALA A 113 -1.78 -2.47 23.59
C ALA A 113 -0.66 -1.94 22.69
N LEU A 114 -0.97 -1.11 21.71
CA LEU A 114 0.03 -0.50 20.82
C LEU A 114 1.01 0.39 21.58
N ALA A 115 0.52 1.24 22.47
CA ALA A 115 1.34 2.11 23.30
C ALA A 115 2.28 1.33 24.24
N LYS A 116 1.89 0.12 24.65
CA LYS A 116 2.69 -0.75 25.52
C LYS A 116 3.60 -1.72 24.73
N GLY A 117 3.26 -2.03 23.48
CA GLY A 117 3.86 -3.12 22.72
C GLY A 117 5.12 -2.76 21.94
N ALA A 118 5.26 -1.52 21.46
CA ALA A 118 6.44 -1.08 20.73
C ALA A 118 6.84 0.35 21.13
N PRO A 119 8.11 0.60 21.48
CA PRO A 119 8.59 1.95 21.79
C PRO A 119 8.57 2.91 20.58
N VAL A 120 8.50 2.37 19.35
CA VAL A 120 8.43 3.14 18.10
C VAL A 120 7.19 2.71 17.31
N LEU A 121 6.32 3.67 17.02
CA LEU A 121 5.12 3.52 16.21
C LEU A 121 5.24 4.37 14.95
N VAL A 122 4.87 3.80 13.80
CA VAL A 122 5.02 4.40 12.46
C VAL A 122 3.70 4.44 11.73
#